data_AF-A0AAE0C9F6-F1
#
_entry.id   AF-A0AAE0C9F6-F1
#
_cell.length_a   1.000
_cell.length_b   1.000
_cell.length_c   1.000
_cell.angle_alpha   90.00
_cell.angle_beta   90.00
_cell.angle_gamma   90.00
#
_symmetry.space_group_name_H-M   'P 1'
#
loop_
_entity.id
_entity.type
_entity.pdbx_description
1 polymer ?
#
loop_
_entity_poly.entity_id
_entity_poly.type
_entity_poly.pdbx_seq_one_letter_code
_entity_poly.pdbx_strand_id
1 'polypeptide(L)'
;MTEGSLVSFSNIRWWSKQEVENGIAENFSLLLPFLLRLEADGIGDATTKKMLAIYRKDPILLQVSFAAGLDGVLNLLKTTYELEGDRLEILLVFRRVESLRAYGRRLQDDDENRGLLPNVDAVVRRGLEPLVGYKIVKEFAGHGTYLGTITDIDKEDAAKFMYTITYEDGDVETMDLDELRPFLAVHGSELRKYAVKGLSYAYAYLEKRLTGWAACG
;
A
#
# COMPACT_ATOMS: atom_id res chain seq x y z
N MET A 1 12.29 -32.56 -4.05
CA MET A 1 11.87 -31.79 -2.86
C MET A 1 10.95 -30.70 -3.35
N THR A 2 9.66 -30.92 -3.24
CA THR A 2 8.61 -29.95 -3.61
C THR A 2 7.72 -29.82 -2.40
N GLU A 3 8.01 -28.82 -1.57
CA GLU A 3 7.16 -28.37 -0.48
C GLU A 3 6.77 -26.94 -0.79
N GLY A 4 5.46 -26.68 -0.84
CA GLY A 4 4.94 -25.36 -1.16
C GLY A 4 3.45 -25.32 -1.49
N SER A 5 2.64 -26.24 -0.99
CA SER A 5 1.19 -25.99 -0.88
C SER A 5 0.90 -25.68 0.59
N LEU A 6 0.64 -24.41 0.89
CA LEU A 6 0.01 -24.01 2.15
C LEU A 6 -1.23 -24.89 2.34
N VAL A 7 -1.21 -25.73 3.37
CA VAL A 7 -2.36 -26.55 3.73
C VAL A 7 -3.45 -25.61 4.21
N SER A 8 -4.41 -25.32 3.33
CA SER A 8 -5.58 -24.48 3.60
C SER A 8 -6.46 -25.16 4.64
N PHE A 9 -6.58 -24.58 5.84
CA PHE A 9 -7.60 -24.96 6.80
C PHE A 9 -8.67 -23.86 6.84
N SER A 10 -9.90 -24.26 6.48
CA SER A 10 -11.15 -23.51 6.24
C SER A 10 -11.29 -22.86 4.85
N ASN A 11 -11.65 -23.69 3.85
CA ASN A 11 -12.03 -23.24 2.53
C ASN A 11 -13.44 -22.61 2.53
N ILE A 12 -13.47 -21.29 2.31
CA ILE A 12 -14.54 -20.49 1.67
C ILE A 12 -15.65 -19.94 2.60
N ARG A 13 -15.67 -18.61 2.81
CA ARG A 13 -16.82 -17.72 2.45
C ARG A 13 -16.61 -16.21 2.65
N TRP A 14 -15.85 -15.75 3.64
CA TRP A 14 -15.86 -14.30 3.98
C TRP A 14 -14.78 -13.49 3.25
N TRP A 15 -13.59 -14.06 3.04
CA TRP A 15 -12.42 -13.35 2.51
C TRP A 15 -12.08 -13.66 1.05
N SER A 16 -12.89 -14.45 0.33
CA SER A 16 -12.61 -14.84 -1.06
C SER A 16 -12.41 -13.65 -2.00
N LYS A 17 -13.17 -12.56 -1.78
CA LYS A 17 -12.97 -11.30 -2.49
C LYS A 17 -11.55 -10.76 -2.27
N GLN A 18 -11.10 -10.69 -1.03
CA GLN A 18 -9.78 -10.15 -0.69
C GLN A 18 -8.65 -11.02 -1.25
N GLU A 19 -8.81 -12.34 -1.24
CA GLU A 19 -7.83 -13.26 -1.82
C GLU A 19 -7.66 -13.04 -3.33
N VAL A 20 -8.77 -12.84 -4.05
CA VAL A 20 -8.74 -12.47 -5.48
C VAL A 20 -8.07 -11.11 -5.67
N GLU A 21 -8.40 -10.12 -4.85
CA GLU A 21 -7.79 -8.78 -4.91
C GLU A 21 -6.28 -8.83 -4.64
N ASN A 22 -5.81 -9.65 -3.70
CA ASN A 22 -4.39 -9.86 -3.43
C ASN A 22 -3.67 -10.46 -4.64
N GLY A 23 -4.27 -11.49 -5.26
CA GLY A 23 -3.72 -12.09 -6.48
C GLY A 23 -3.62 -11.10 -7.65
N ILE A 24 -4.61 -10.21 -7.79
CA ILE A 24 -4.56 -9.10 -8.76
C ILE A 24 -3.46 -8.11 -8.41
N ALA A 25 -3.31 -7.74 -7.13
CA ALA A 25 -2.31 -6.79 -6.67
C ALA A 25 -0.87 -7.26 -6.96
N GLU A 26 -0.58 -8.53 -6.65
CA GLU A 26 0.73 -9.17 -6.90
C GLU A 26 1.06 -9.24 -8.39
N ASN A 27 0.04 -9.34 -9.24
CA ASN A 27 0.17 -9.50 -10.69
C ASN A 27 -0.34 -8.27 -11.47
N PHE A 28 -0.35 -7.09 -10.85
CA PHE A 28 -1.02 -5.91 -11.41
C PHE A 28 -0.49 -5.50 -12.79
N SER A 29 0.81 -5.72 -13.05
CA SER A 29 1.44 -5.48 -14.36
C SER A 29 0.86 -6.33 -15.49
N LEU A 30 0.32 -7.51 -15.17
CA LEU A 30 -0.29 -8.43 -16.13
C LEU A 30 -1.78 -8.13 -16.40
N LEU A 31 -2.40 -7.26 -15.58
CA LEU A 31 -3.84 -6.98 -15.65
C LEU A 31 -4.24 -6.37 -17.00
N LEU A 32 -3.51 -5.36 -17.49
CA LEU A 32 -3.83 -4.74 -18.78
C LEU A 32 -3.65 -5.72 -19.97
N PRO A 33 -2.50 -6.41 -20.11
CA PRO A 33 -2.35 -7.44 -21.15
C PRO A 33 -3.45 -8.50 -21.11
N PHE A 34 -3.83 -8.95 -19.91
CA PHE A 34 -4.91 -9.91 -19.72
C PHE A 34 -6.26 -9.38 -20.19
N LEU A 35 -6.65 -8.17 -19.79
CA LEU A 35 -7.92 -7.56 -20.18
C LEU A 35 -8.00 -7.28 -21.69
N LEU A 36 -6.89 -6.84 -22.31
CA LEU A 36 -6.82 -6.64 -23.77
C LEU A 36 -6.99 -7.96 -24.53
N ARG A 37 -6.41 -9.05 -24.02
CA ARG A 37 -6.60 -10.38 -24.60
C ARG A 37 -8.06 -10.83 -24.52
N LEU A 38 -8.72 -10.67 -23.36
CA LEU A 38 -10.13 -11.02 -23.21
C LEU A 38 -11.03 -10.21 -24.17
N GLU A 39 -10.72 -8.92 -24.38
CA GLU A 39 -11.44 -8.07 -25.32
C GLU A 39 -11.25 -8.55 -26.77
N ALA A 40 -10.02 -8.91 -27.15
CA ALA A 40 -9.71 -9.45 -28.48
C ALA A 40 -10.39 -10.82 -28.74
N ASP A 41 -10.47 -11.67 -27.73
CA ASP A 41 -11.08 -13.00 -27.81
C ASP A 41 -12.63 -12.96 -27.72
N GLY A 42 -13.24 -11.78 -27.52
CA GLY A 42 -14.69 -11.62 -27.38
C GLY A 42 -15.26 -12.25 -26.10
N ILE A 43 -14.43 -12.43 -25.06
CA ILE A 43 -14.81 -13.10 -23.83
C ILE A 43 -15.40 -12.06 -22.86
N GLY A 44 -16.67 -12.23 -22.51
CA GLY A 44 -17.32 -11.41 -21.49
C GLY A 44 -17.45 -9.94 -21.88
N ASP A 45 -17.62 -9.64 -23.17
CA ASP A 45 -17.65 -8.32 -23.81
C ASP A 45 -18.09 -7.14 -22.93
N ALA A 46 -19.29 -7.19 -22.36
CA ALA A 46 -19.83 -6.10 -21.55
C ALA A 46 -19.06 -5.89 -20.23
N THR A 47 -18.60 -6.98 -19.61
CA THR A 47 -17.82 -6.96 -18.36
C THR A 47 -16.37 -6.54 -18.64
N THR A 48 -15.73 -7.13 -19.66
CA THR A 48 -14.35 -6.82 -20.04
C THR A 48 -14.19 -5.35 -20.45
N LYS A 49 -15.13 -4.80 -21.23
CA LYS A 49 -15.14 -3.37 -21.59
C LYS A 49 -15.27 -2.47 -20.37
N LYS A 50 -16.08 -2.85 -19.37
CA LYS A 50 -16.18 -2.11 -18.10
C LYS A 50 -14.89 -2.17 -17.29
N MET A 51 -14.26 -3.35 -17.20
CA MET A 51 -12.98 -3.52 -16.50
C MET A 51 -11.86 -2.70 -17.15
N LEU A 52 -11.78 -2.70 -18.49
CA LEU A 52 -10.85 -1.85 -19.23
C LEU A 52 -11.12 -0.36 -19.00
N ALA A 53 -12.38 0.06 -18.96
CA ALA A 53 -12.75 1.44 -18.67
C ALA A 53 -12.33 1.86 -17.25
N ILE A 54 -12.48 0.97 -16.25
CA ILE A 54 -12.00 1.20 -14.87
C ILE A 54 -10.47 1.34 -14.86
N TYR A 55 -9.76 0.39 -15.48
CA TYR A 55 -8.29 0.41 -15.52
C TYR A 55 -7.75 1.68 -16.20
N ARG A 56 -8.31 2.05 -17.35
CA ARG A 56 -7.85 3.21 -18.15
C ARG A 56 -8.17 4.56 -17.50
N LYS A 57 -9.14 4.62 -16.58
CA LYS A 57 -9.54 5.88 -15.94
C LYS A 57 -8.41 6.46 -15.08
N ASP A 58 -7.83 5.64 -14.22
CA ASP A 58 -6.71 6.02 -13.36
C ASP A 58 -5.99 4.74 -12.87
N PRO A 59 -5.00 4.24 -13.61
CA PRO A 59 -4.33 2.99 -13.28
C PRO A 59 -3.51 3.09 -12.00
N ILE A 60 -2.97 4.26 -11.68
CA ILE A 60 -2.18 4.48 -10.46
C ILE A 60 -3.09 4.44 -9.24
N LEU A 61 -4.22 5.16 -9.26
CA LEU A 61 -5.18 5.12 -8.16
C LEU A 61 -5.77 3.72 -7.95
N LEU A 62 -6.02 2.99 -9.05
CA LEU A 62 -6.45 1.60 -8.97
C LEU A 62 -5.38 0.73 -8.30
N GLN A 63 -4.12 0.87 -8.68
CA GLN A 63 -3.01 0.13 -8.07
C GLN A 63 -2.83 0.49 -6.59
N VAL A 64 -2.96 1.77 -6.22
CA VAL A 64 -2.92 2.23 -4.82
C VAL A 64 -4.04 1.59 -3.99
N SER A 65 -5.22 1.41 -4.59
CA SER A 65 -6.35 0.77 -3.91
C SER A 65 -6.08 -0.71 -3.60
N PHE A 66 -5.48 -1.45 -4.54
CA PHE A 66 -5.02 -2.82 -4.31
C PHE A 66 -3.89 -2.89 -3.28
N ALA A 67 -2.91 -1.99 -3.37
CA ALA A 67 -1.81 -1.90 -2.40
C ALA A 67 -2.30 -1.62 -0.97
N ALA A 68 -3.30 -0.75 -0.81
CA ALA A 68 -3.95 -0.50 0.48
C ALA A 68 -4.62 -1.76 1.04
N GLY A 69 -5.19 -2.60 0.17
CA GLY A 69 -5.69 -3.93 0.53
C GLY A 69 -4.61 -4.84 1.12
N LEU A 70 -3.44 -4.90 0.47
CA LEU A 70 -2.30 -5.68 0.95
C LEU A 70 -1.77 -5.19 2.30
N ASP A 71 -1.68 -3.87 2.51
CA ASP A 71 -1.16 -3.29 3.75
C ASP A 71 -2.15 -3.40 4.92
N GLY A 72 -3.40 -2.99 4.71
CA GLY A 72 -4.39 -2.87 5.79
C GLY A 72 -5.31 -4.07 5.95
N VAL A 73 -5.83 -4.62 4.86
CA VAL A 73 -6.88 -5.65 4.94
C VAL A 73 -6.30 -7.04 5.21
N LEU A 74 -5.06 -7.30 4.77
CA LEU A 74 -4.37 -8.55 5.06
C LEU A 74 -4.22 -8.81 6.57
N ASN A 75 -4.03 -7.76 7.37
CA ASN A 75 -3.97 -7.87 8.83
C ASN A 75 -5.31 -8.34 9.44
N LEU A 76 -6.43 -7.87 8.88
CA LEU A 76 -7.77 -8.32 9.27
C LEU A 76 -8.00 -9.79 8.89
N LEU A 77 -7.67 -10.15 7.66
CA LEU A 77 -7.77 -11.52 7.14
C LEU A 77 -6.96 -12.51 7.99
N LYS A 78 -5.67 -12.21 8.25
CA LYS A 78 -4.81 -13.03 9.10
C LYS A 78 -5.38 -13.19 10.51
N THR A 79 -5.87 -12.08 11.08
CA THR A 79 -6.51 -12.10 12.40
C THR A 79 -7.75 -13.00 12.39
N THR A 80 -8.61 -12.91 11.39
CA THR A 80 -9.80 -13.76 11.29
C THR A 80 -9.42 -15.25 11.22
N TYR A 81 -8.45 -15.63 10.38
CA TYR A 81 -8.02 -17.02 10.29
C TYR A 81 -7.38 -17.55 11.58
N GLU A 82 -6.64 -16.72 12.29
CA GLU A 82 -6.09 -17.09 13.60
C GLU A 82 -7.17 -17.32 14.64
N LEU A 83 -8.26 -16.54 14.61
CA LEU A 83 -9.39 -16.67 15.53
C LEU A 83 -10.33 -17.84 15.17
N GLU A 84 -10.45 -18.17 13.88
CA GLU A 84 -11.28 -19.28 13.38
C GLU A 84 -10.59 -20.64 13.51
N GLY A 85 -9.27 -20.68 13.34
CA GLY A 85 -8.48 -21.88 13.60
C GLY A 85 -8.42 -22.15 15.10
N ASP A 86 -8.49 -23.42 15.49
CA ASP A 86 -8.46 -23.93 16.87
C ASP A 86 -7.11 -23.68 17.61
N ARG A 87 -6.43 -22.56 17.31
CA ARG A 87 -5.00 -22.29 17.55
C ARG A 87 -4.73 -21.04 18.40
N LEU A 88 -5.75 -20.27 18.78
CA LEU A 88 -5.55 -19.09 19.61
C LEU A 88 -6.13 -19.31 21.01
N GLU A 89 -5.24 -19.43 22.00
CA GLU A 89 -5.63 -19.38 23.41
C GLU A 89 -6.43 -18.09 23.66
N ILE A 90 -7.45 -18.13 24.51
CA ILE A 90 -8.36 -16.99 24.73
C ILE A 90 -7.63 -15.69 25.15
N LEU A 91 -6.46 -15.81 25.80
CA LEU A 91 -5.61 -14.68 26.18
C LEU A 91 -4.90 -14.02 24.98
N LEU A 92 -4.64 -14.79 23.92
CA LEU A 92 -4.07 -14.30 22.67
C LEU A 92 -5.12 -13.60 21.80
N VAL A 93 -6.41 -13.95 21.94
CA VAL A 93 -7.54 -13.28 21.28
C VAL A 93 -7.56 -11.79 21.66
N PHE A 94 -7.51 -11.48 22.95
CA PHE A 94 -7.49 -10.09 23.42
C PHE A 94 -6.31 -9.31 22.85
N ARG A 95 -5.10 -9.89 22.93
CA ARG A 95 -3.89 -9.27 22.36
C ARG A 95 -4.04 -9.00 20.86
N ARG A 96 -4.61 -9.95 20.10
CA ARG A 96 -4.79 -9.79 18.66
C ARG A 96 -5.81 -8.70 18.34
N VAL A 97 -6.93 -8.65 19.06
CA VAL A 97 -7.94 -7.59 18.93
C VAL A 97 -7.32 -6.22 19.25
N GLU A 98 -6.57 -6.10 20.36
CA GLU A 98 -5.89 -4.85 20.69
C GLU A 98 -4.85 -4.44 19.66
N SER A 99 -4.17 -5.39 19.01
CA SER A 99 -3.24 -5.08 17.93
C SER A 99 -3.94 -4.48 16.71
N LEU A 100 -5.14 -4.96 16.36
CA LEU A 100 -5.95 -4.37 15.28
C LEU A 100 -6.42 -2.95 15.63
N ARG A 101 -6.86 -2.75 16.88
CA ARG A 101 -7.28 -1.43 17.37
C ARG A 101 -6.11 -0.44 17.37
N ALA A 102 -4.94 -0.88 17.83
CA ALA A 102 -3.72 -0.09 17.81
C ALA A 102 -3.30 0.28 16.38
N TYR A 103 -3.35 -0.66 15.44
CA TYR A 103 -3.11 -0.38 14.03
C TYR A 103 -4.07 0.69 13.48
N GLY A 104 -5.37 0.57 13.78
CA GLY A 104 -6.38 1.54 13.37
C GLY A 104 -6.14 2.95 13.92
N ARG A 105 -5.72 3.06 15.19
CA ARG A 105 -5.36 4.35 15.80
C ARG A 105 -4.12 4.96 15.16
N ARG A 106 -3.05 4.17 15.01
CA ARG A 106 -1.81 4.62 14.36
C ARG A 106 -2.04 5.09 12.92
N LEU A 107 -2.96 4.45 12.20
CA LEU A 107 -3.32 4.84 10.84
C LEU A 107 -3.98 6.23 10.77
N GLN A 108 -4.76 6.60 11.79
CA GLN A 108 -5.44 7.89 11.90
C GLN A 108 -4.54 9.02 12.37
N ASP A 109 -3.38 8.69 12.92
CA ASP A 109 -2.38 9.65 13.38
C ASP A 109 -1.38 9.94 12.24
N ASP A 110 -1.24 11.20 11.84
CA ASP A 110 -0.41 11.60 10.70
C ASP A 110 1.09 11.39 10.94
N ASP A 111 1.54 11.39 12.19
CA ASP A 111 2.93 11.17 12.54
C ASP A 111 3.23 9.69 12.74
N GLU A 112 2.33 8.93 13.37
CA GLU A 112 2.51 7.50 13.59
C GLU A 112 2.20 6.64 12.36
N ASN A 113 1.47 7.17 11.37
CA ASN A 113 1.16 6.43 10.14
C ASN A 113 2.33 6.33 9.16
N ARG A 114 3.47 6.96 9.44
CA ARG A 114 4.64 6.90 8.57
C ARG A 114 5.21 5.48 8.54
N GLY A 115 5.45 4.97 7.33
CA GLY A 115 5.90 3.59 7.12
C GLY A 115 4.87 2.49 7.39
N LEU A 116 3.63 2.81 7.78
CA LEU A 116 2.59 1.79 8.01
C LEU A 116 2.07 1.12 6.73
N LEU A 117 2.16 1.79 5.59
CA LEU A 117 1.58 1.35 4.32
C LEU A 117 2.69 1.14 3.28
N PRO A 118 3.58 0.16 3.45
CA PRO A 118 4.76 0.00 2.60
C PRO A 118 4.42 -0.27 1.13
N ASN A 119 3.34 -1.02 0.84
CA ASN A 119 2.93 -1.27 -0.54
C ASN A 119 2.34 0.00 -1.19
N VAL A 120 1.50 0.74 -0.46
CA VAL A 120 0.98 2.03 -0.93
C VAL A 120 2.13 3.00 -1.19
N ASP A 121 3.05 3.11 -0.23
CA ASP A 121 4.20 4.01 -0.32
C ASP A 121 5.05 3.67 -1.55
N ALA A 122 5.28 2.37 -1.83
CA ALA A 122 6.01 1.93 -3.01
C ALA A 122 5.30 2.27 -4.35
N VAL A 123 3.98 2.08 -4.43
CA VAL A 123 3.20 2.42 -5.63
C VAL A 123 3.21 3.93 -5.87
N VAL A 124 3.00 4.72 -4.82
CA VAL A 124 3.03 6.19 -4.92
C VAL A 124 4.40 6.67 -5.37
N ARG A 125 5.51 6.17 -4.79
CA ARG A 125 6.89 6.51 -5.22
C ARG A 125 7.14 6.21 -6.70
N ARG A 126 6.59 5.12 -7.22
CA ARG A 126 6.74 4.72 -8.63
C ARG A 126 6.01 5.68 -9.57
N GLY A 127 4.82 6.15 -9.18
CA GLY A 127 4.00 7.06 -9.97
C GLY A 127 4.37 8.54 -9.82
N LEU A 128 5.24 8.88 -8.87
CA LEU A 128 5.70 10.26 -8.65
C LEU A 128 6.79 10.65 -9.64
N GLU A 129 6.63 11.85 -10.19
CA GLU A 129 7.68 12.58 -10.90
C GLU A 129 8.30 13.59 -9.92
N PRO A 130 9.54 13.37 -9.46
CA PRO A 130 10.19 14.28 -8.53
C PRO A 130 10.57 15.60 -9.20
N LEU A 131 10.21 16.71 -8.54
CA LEU A 131 10.52 18.08 -8.96
C LEU A 131 11.43 18.77 -7.95
N VAL A 132 12.09 19.86 -8.36
CA VAL A 132 12.80 20.74 -7.43
C VAL A 132 11.86 21.17 -6.30
N GLY A 133 12.35 21.11 -5.06
CA GLY A 133 11.60 21.36 -3.83
C GLY A 133 10.98 20.11 -3.20
N TYR A 134 10.92 18.98 -3.90
CA TYR A 134 10.45 17.72 -3.30
C TYR A 134 11.34 17.29 -2.14
N LYS A 135 10.70 16.72 -1.12
CA LYS A 135 11.37 16.23 0.09
C LYS A 135 11.71 14.75 -0.05
N ILE A 136 12.84 14.36 0.52
CA ILE A 136 13.23 12.97 0.70
C ILE A 136 13.59 12.69 2.15
N VAL A 137 13.52 11.43 2.52
CA VAL A 137 13.94 10.92 3.82
C VAL A 137 14.87 9.74 3.58
N LYS A 138 16.12 9.84 4.05
CA LYS A 138 17.14 8.80 3.90
C LYS A 138 17.74 8.46 5.26
N GLU A 139 17.81 7.18 5.56
CA GLU A 139 18.53 6.67 6.72
C GLU A 139 19.96 6.31 6.30
N PHE A 140 20.93 6.92 6.98
CA PHE A 140 22.34 6.62 6.82
C PHE A 140 22.78 5.71 7.96
N ALA A 141 23.27 4.52 7.62
CA ALA A 141 23.66 3.51 8.59
C ALA A 141 24.69 4.05 9.59
N GLY A 142 24.34 4.03 10.88
CA GLY A 142 25.20 4.55 11.96
C GLY A 142 25.15 6.07 12.17
N HIS A 143 24.44 6.81 11.31
CA HIS A 143 24.34 8.28 11.36
C HIS A 143 22.90 8.79 11.58
N GLY A 144 21.89 7.94 11.37
CA GLY A 144 20.49 8.26 11.62
C GLY A 144 19.73 8.68 10.36
N THR A 145 18.58 9.31 10.55
CA THR A 145 17.67 9.70 9.46
C THR A 145 17.78 11.18 9.18
N TYR A 146 17.93 11.53 7.90
CA TYR A 146 18.12 12.90 7.43
C TYR A 146 17.03 13.31 6.45
N LEU A 147 16.61 14.57 6.57
CA LEU A 147 15.67 15.19 5.65
C LEU A 147 16.43 15.88 4.50
N GLY A 148 16.16 15.44 3.27
CA GLY A 148 16.73 16.02 2.06
C GLY A 148 15.69 16.81 1.27
N THR A 149 16.16 17.77 0.47
CA THR A 149 15.35 18.49 -0.52
C THR A 149 16.03 18.43 -1.87
N ILE A 150 15.28 18.11 -2.93
CA ILE A 150 15.77 18.22 -4.30
C ILE A 150 15.97 19.71 -4.61
N THR A 151 17.21 20.13 -4.83
CA THR A 151 17.57 21.53 -5.09
C THR A 151 17.82 21.80 -6.56
N ASP A 152 18.22 20.77 -7.33
CA ASP A 152 18.44 20.89 -8.76
C ASP A 152 18.16 19.57 -9.50
N ILE A 153 17.89 19.67 -10.80
CA ILE A 153 17.68 18.53 -11.70
C ILE A 153 18.44 18.79 -12.99
N ASP A 154 19.54 18.07 -13.18
CA ASP A 154 20.28 18.05 -14.43
C ASP A 154 19.57 17.13 -15.43
N LYS A 155 19.21 17.70 -16.57
CA LYS A 155 18.49 17.06 -17.67
C LYS A 155 19.29 17.02 -18.97
N GLU A 156 20.61 17.22 -18.91
CA GLU A 156 21.49 17.17 -20.08
C GLU A 156 21.41 15.83 -20.80
N ASP A 157 21.35 14.72 -20.04
CA ASP A 157 21.09 13.38 -20.58
C ASP A 157 19.60 13.02 -20.48
N ALA A 158 18.91 12.99 -21.61
CA ALA A 158 17.50 12.58 -21.69
C ALA A 158 17.26 11.12 -21.27
N ALA A 159 18.30 10.27 -21.28
CA ALA A 159 18.22 8.90 -20.81
C ALA A 159 18.43 8.78 -19.30
N LYS A 160 19.07 9.77 -18.65
CA LYS A 160 19.43 9.70 -17.24
C LYS A 160 19.49 11.09 -16.60
N PHE A 161 18.36 11.51 -16.03
CA PHE A 161 18.32 12.72 -15.20
C PHE A 161 19.07 12.50 -13.88
N MET A 162 19.84 13.49 -13.48
CA MET A 162 20.56 13.51 -12.21
C MET A 162 19.92 14.52 -11.28
N TYR A 163 19.62 14.10 -10.05
CA TYR A 163 18.95 14.90 -9.05
C TYR A 163 19.96 15.30 -7.99
N THR A 164 20.05 16.60 -7.70
CA THR A 164 20.88 17.13 -6.61
C THR A 164 20.01 17.31 -5.37
N ILE A 165 20.43 16.71 -4.27
CA ILE A 165 19.76 16.74 -2.99
C ILE A 165 20.64 17.52 -2.01
N THR A 166 20.05 18.46 -1.30
CA THR A 166 20.68 19.09 -0.14
C THR A 166 19.98 18.62 1.13
N TYR A 167 20.76 18.08 2.06
CA TYR A 167 20.31 17.61 3.37
C TYR A 167 20.29 18.73 4.40
N GLU A 168 19.59 18.52 5.51
CA GLU A 168 19.43 19.51 6.58
C GLU A 168 20.72 19.87 7.32
N ASP A 169 21.74 19.01 7.26
CA ASP A 169 23.10 19.25 7.77
C ASP A 169 23.98 20.05 6.79
N GLY A 170 23.48 20.34 5.59
CA GLY A 170 24.18 21.06 4.53
C GLY A 170 24.92 20.16 3.55
N ASP A 171 24.93 18.83 3.76
CA ASP A 171 25.56 17.90 2.82
C ASP A 171 24.76 17.83 1.52
N VAL A 172 25.48 17.51 0.44
CA VAL A 172 24.93 17.46 -0.92
C VAL A 172 25.26 16.10 -1.52
N GLU A 173 24.25 15.48 -2.13
CA GLU A 173 24.39 14.22 -2.87
C GLU A 173 23.72 14.36 -4.24
N THR A 174 24.30 13.72 -5.25
CA THR A 174 23.69 13.61 -6.57
C THR A 174 23.39 12.14 -6.85
N MET A 175 22.17 11.85 -7.28
CA MET A 175 21.71 10.49 -7.55
C MET A 175 20.78 10.45 -8.75
N ASP A 176 20.67 9.30 -9.39
CA ASP A 176 19.70 9.12 -10.47
C ASP A 176 18.29 8.83 -9.94
N LEU A 177 17.30 8.75 -10.84
CA LEU A 177 15.91 8.54 -10.46
C LEU A 177 15.69 7.21 -9.72
N ASP A 178 16.39 6.14 -10.09
CA ASP A 178 16.19 4.81 -9.50
C ASP A 178 16.78 4.75 -8.08
N GLU A 179 17.91 5.42 -7.86
CA GLU A 179 18.53 5.63 -6.55
C GLU A 179 17.69 6.55 -5.65
N LEU A 180 17.10 7.60 -6.21
CA LEU A 180 16.27 8.58 -5.48
C LEU A 180 14.93 8.00 -5.01
N ARG A 181 14.30 7.19 -5.86
CA ARG A 181 12.90 6.78 -5.72
C ARG A 181 12.55 6.16 -4.37
N PRO A 182 13.36 5.28 -3.75
CA PRO A 182 13.10 4.72 -2.41
C PRO A 182 12.97 5.78 -1.31
N PHE A 183 13.65 6.92 -1.46
CA PHE A 183 13.76 7.96 -0.43
C PHE A 183 12.71 9.05 -0.57
N LEU A 184 11.96 9.11 -1.68
CA LEU A 184 10.92 10.11 -1.89
C LEU A 184 9.91 10.11 -0.74
N ALA A 185 9.70 11.29 -0.16
CA ALA A 185 8.71 11.49 0.89
C ALA A 185 7.31 11.48 0.26
N VAL A 186 6.58 10.39 0.50
CA VAL A 186 5.21 10.20 -0.02
C VAL A 186 4.13 10.53 1.01
N HIS A 187 4.56 10.82 2.25
CA HIS A 187 3.70 11.32 3.31
C HIS A 187 3.05 12.63 2.87
N GLY A 188 1.72 12.70 2.97
CA GLY A 188 0.94 13.85 2.55
C GLY A 188 0.56 13.90 1.06
N SER A 189 1.02 12.96 0.22
CA SER A 189 0.52 12.87 -1.15
C SER A 189 -0.97 12.54 -1.18
N GLU A 190 -1.70 13.09 -2.15
CA GLU A 190 -3.15 12.89 -2.26
C GLU A 190 -3.53 11.42 -2.47
N LEU A 191 -2.72 10.67 -3.22
CA LEU A 191 -2.90 9.23 -3.40
C LEU A 191 -2.73 8.45 -2.09
N ARG A 192 -1.71 8.78 -1.29
CA ARG A 192 -1.52 8.14 0.01
C ARG A 192 -2.63 8.52 0.99
N LYS A 193 -3.02 9.80 1.02
CA LYS A 193 -4.15 10.29 1.84
C LYS A 193 -5.45 9.56 1.48
N TYR A 194 -5.68 9.30 0.18
CA TYR A 194 -6.82 8.51 -0.27
C TYR A 194 -6.81 7.10 0.33
N ALA A 195 -5.67 6.40 0.28
CA ALA A 195 -5.52 5.07 0.87
C ALA A 195 -5.72 5.08 2.39
N VAL A 196 -5.07 6.00 3.09
CA VAL A 196 -5.22 6.18 4.55
C VAL A 196 -6.69 6.41 4.90
N LYS A 197 -7.39 7.32 4.21
CA LYS A 197 -8.80 7.61 4.46
C LYS A 197 -9.68 6.37 4.30
N GLY A 198 -9.47 5.59 3.24
CA GLY A 198 -10.23 4.36 2.99
C GLY A 198 -10.05 3.32 4.10
N LEU A 199 -8.80 3.06 4.50
CA LEU A 199 -8.49 2.13 5.57
C LEU A 199 -8.95 2.63 6.95
N SER A 200 -8.77 3.93 7.24
CA SER A 200 -9.20 4.54 8.51
C SER A 200 -10.69 4.40 8.75
N TYR A 201 -11.50 4.49 7.69
CA TYR A 201 -12.94 4.24 7.79
C TYR A 201 -13.26 2.80 8.22
N ALA A 202 -12.59 1.81 7.63
CA ALA A 202 -12.78 0.40 7.98
C ALA A 202 -12.36 0.09 9.42
N TYR A 203 -11.21 0.62 9.85
CA TYR A 203 -10.75 0.43 11.23
C TYR A 203 -11.58 1.19 12.27
N ALA A 204 -12.10 2.38 11.93
CA ALA A 204 -13.04 3.09 12.79
C ALA A 204 -14.36 2.32 12.96
N TYR A 205 -14.83 1.63 11.91
CA TYR A 205 -15.99 0.76 12.00
C TYR A 205 -15.75 -0.41 12.99
N LEU A 206 -14.58 -1.05 12.90
CA LEU A 206 -14.19 -2.13 13.81
C LEU A 206 -14.07 -1.64 15.25
N GLU A 207 -13.42 -0.51 15.49
CA GLU A 207 -13.27 0.09 16.82
C GLU A 207 -14.64 0.32 17.48
N LYS A 208 -15.60 0.90 16.74
CA LYS A 208 -16.98 1.13 17.23
C LYS A 208 -17.70 -0.17 17.61
N ARG A 209 -17.50 -1.24 16.84
CA ARG A 209 -18.11 -2.55 17.10
C ARG A 209 -17.51 -3.23 18.33
N LEU A 210 -16.19 -3.16 18.49
CA LEU A 210 -15.45 -3.80 19.59
C LEU A 210 -15.65 -3.08 20.93
N THR A 211 -15.87 -1.77 20.92
CA THR A 211 -16.12 -0.96 22.13
C THR A 211 -17.59 -0.89 22.53
N GLY A 212 -18.51 -1.51 21.78
CA GLY A 212 -19.94 -1.55 22.08
C GLY A 212 -20.69 -0.24 21.79
N TRP A 213 -20.08 0.73 21.12
CA TRP A 213 -20.68 2.06 20.90
C TRP A 213 -21.81 2.07 19.85
N ALA A 214 -22.14 0.92 19.25
CA ALA A 214 -23.26 0.75 18.31
C ALA A 214 -24.55 0.21 18.96
N ALA A 215 -24.65 0.13 20.30
CA ALA A 215 -25.84 -0.36 21.00
C ALA A 215 -26.75 0.74 21.59
N CYS A 216 -26.48 2.02 21.30
CA CYS A 216 -27.33 3.14 21.72
C CYS A 216 -27.44 4.16 20.57
N GLY A 217 -28.39 3.96 19.66
CA GLY A 217 -28.73 4.86 18.58
C GLY A 217 -29.98 4.38 17.85
#